data_AF-A0A0R2AAQ8-F1
#
_entry.id   AF-A0A0R2AAQ8-F1
#
_cell.length_a   1.000
_cell.length_b   1.000
_cell.length_c   1.000
_cell.angle_alpha   90.00
_cell.angle_beta   90.00
_cell.angle_gamma   90.00
#
_symmetry.space_group_name_H-M   'P 1'
#
loop_
_entity.id
_entity.type
_entity.pdbx_description
1 polymer ?
#
loop_
_entity_poly.entity_id
_entity_poly.type
_entity_poly.pdbx_seq_one_letter_code
_entity_poly.pdbx_strand_id
1 'polypeptide(L)'
;MKKQYQENPVMQKFKGCSSNLYDSKGVAYASIKRSKRNHSGVIGVSYDEKTDHWFARLMFHGRYVLMKSFDTFEEAVEARQAAERQYLGKTKSTKQKTN
;
A
#
# COMPACT_ATOMS: atom_id res chain seq x y z
N MET A 1 21.30 -3.65 -22.68
CA MET A 1 20.17 -3.56 -21.74
C MET A 1 18.79 -3.87 -22.36
N LYS A 2 18.45 -3.46 -23.59
CA LYS A 2 17.10 -3.70 -24.17
C LYS A 2 16.73 -5.18 -24.44
N LYS A 3 17.68 -6.05 -24.79
CA LYS A 3 17.42 -7.45 -25.19
C LYS A 3 16.81 -8.32 -24.07
N GLN A 4 17.30 -8.18 -22.83
CA GLN A 4 16.86 -9.01 -21.71
C GLN A 4 15.38 -8.85 -21.33
N TYR A 5 14.83 -7.64 -21.45
CA TYR A 5 13.40 -7.40 -21.17
C TYR A 5 12.51 -8.01 -22.27
N GLN A 6 12.95 -7.91 -23.53
CA GLN A 6 12.17 -8.40 -24.67
C GLN A 6 12.19 -9.93 -24.75
N GLU A 7 13.32 -10.55 -24.47
CA GLU A 7 13.52 -12.00 -24.62
C GLU A 7 13.10 -12.81 -23.39
N ASN A 8 12.80 -12.18 -22.24
CA ASN A 8 12.40 -12.91 -21.04
C ASN A 8 10.96 -13.44 -21.16
N PRO A 9 10.76 -14.76 -21.26
CA PRO A 9 9.43 -15.35 -21.47
C PRO A 9 8.48 -15.11 -20.29
N VAL A 10 9.01 -14.96 -19.07
CA VAL A 10 8.23 -14.65 -17.86
C VAL A 10 7.67 -13.23 -17.96
N MET A 11 8.48 -12.25 -18.38
CA MET A 11 7.99 -10.87 -18.54
C MET A 11 6.97 -10.73 -19.66
N GLN A 12 7.16 -11.42 -20.78
CA GLN A 12 6.18 -11.40 -21.87
C GLN A 12 4.84 -12.01 -21.44
N LYS A 13 4.86 -13.10 -20.66
CA LYS A 13 3.64 -13.75 -20.15
C LYS A 13 2.77 -12.83 -19.30
N PHE A 14 3.37 -11.98 -18.48
CA PHE A 14 2.63 -11.08 -17.58
C PHE A 14 2.42 -9.67 -18.14
N LYS A 15 2.89 -9.41 -19.36
CA LYS A 15 2.77 -8.10 -20.01
C LYS A 15 1.28 -7.77 -20.26
N GLY A 16 0.80 -6.69 -19.67
CA GLY A 16 -0.59 -6.23 -19.84
C GLY A 16 -1.62 -6.87 -18.90
N CYS A 17 -1.24 -7.86 -18.08
CA CYS A 17 -2.14 -8.47 -17.08
C CYS A 17 -2.29 -7.58 -15.83
N SER A 18 -3.10 -6.52 -15.94
CA SER A 18 -3.39 -5.61 -14.81
C SER A 18 -4.16 -6.27 -13.67
N SER A 19 -4.88 -7.35 -13.95
CA SER A 19 -5.58 -8.18 -12.94
C SER A 19 -4.62 -8.70 -11.86
N ASN A 20 -3.37 -8.99 -12.20
CA ASN A 20 -2.36 -9.47 -11.25
C ASN A 20 -1.93 -8.42 -10.20
N LEU A 21 -2.31 -7.16 -10.39
CA LEU A 21 -2.01 -6.09 -9.42
C LEU A 21 -2.96 -6.09 -8.21
N TYR A 22 -4.09 -6.80 -8.33
CA TYR A 22 -5.14 -6.85 -7.33
C TYR A 22 -5.34 -8.27 -6.78
N ASP A 23 -5.75 -8.35 -5.53
CA ASP A 23 -6.28 -9.58 -4.93
C ASP A 23 -7.69 -9.88 -5.45
N SER A 24 -8.16 -11.10 -5.23
CA SER A 24 -9.54 -11.56 -5.44
C SER A 24 -10.61 -10.60 -4.87
N LYS A 25 -10.27 -9.91 -3.77
CA LYS A 25 -11.10 -8.91 -3.08
C LYS A 25 -10.99 -7.49 -3.67
N GLY A 26 -10.33 -7.31 -4.81
CA GLY A 26 -10.12 -6.01 -5.46
C GLY A 26 -9.21 -5.03 -4.69
N VAL A 27 -8.42 -5.55 -3.74
CA VAL A 27 -7.42 -4.79 -3.01
C VAL A 27 -6.10 -4.84 -3.77
N ALA A 28 -5.47 -3.69 -4.02
CA ALA A 28 -4.15 -3.67 -4.65
C ALA A 28 -3.09 -4.31 -3.74
N TYR A 29 -2.21 -5.16 -4.27
CA TYR A 29 -1.13 -5.78 -3.49
C TYR A 29 -0.19 -4.74 -2.84
N ALA A 30 -0.02 -3.59 -3.48
CA ALA A 30 0.74 -2.46 -2.92
C ALA A 30 0.13 -1.90 -1.63
N SER A 31 -1.16 -2.11 -1.39
CA SER A 31 -1.86 -1.74 -0.15
C SER A 31 -1.78 -2.83 0.92
N ILE A 32 -1.33 -4.05 0.58
CA ILE A 32 -1.28 -5.20 1.50
C ILE A 32 0.15 -5.48 1.95
N LYS A 33 1.11 -5.41 1.02
CA LYS A 33 2.51 -5.81 1.21
C LYS A 33 3.42 -4.60 1.21
N ARG A 34 4.19 -4.44 2.29
CA ARG A 34 5.19 -3.37 2.42
C ARG A 34 6.36 -3.62 1.48
N SER A 35 6.72 -2.60 0.70
CA SER A 35 7.94 -2.59 -0.11
C SER A 35 9.17 -2.34 0.76
N LYS A 36 10.33 -2.88 0.34
CA LYS A 36 11.64 -2.58 0.98
C LYS A 36 12.03 -1.10 0.87
N ARG A 37 11.48 -0.37 -0.10
CA ARG A 37 11.69 1.08 -0.31
C ARG A 37 10.77 1.95 0.56
N ASN A 38 9.97 1.36 1.45
CA ASN A 38 9.12 2.15 2.33
C ASN A 38 9.97 2.73 3.47
N HIS A 39 10.03 4.06 3.55
CA HIS A 39 10.80 4.78 4.58
C HIS A 39 9.97 5.07 5.84
N SER A 40 8.65 5.21 5.74
CA SER A 40 7.74 5.54 6.85
C SER A 40 7.40 4.36 7.76
N GLY A 41 7.75 3.13 7.37
CA GLY A 41 7.40 1.90 8.07
C GLY A 41 5.95 1.43 7.86
N VAL A 42 5.04 2.31 7.42
CA VAL A 42 3.59 2.05 7.28
C VAL A 42 3.17 2.15 5.81
N ILE A 43 2.36 1.18 5.37
CA ILE A 43 1.90 1.11 3.97
C ILE A 43 0.89 2.23 3.71
N GLY A 44 1.10 2.99 2.64
CA GLY A 44 0.17 4.05 2.23
C GLY A 44 0.25 5.31 3.09
N VAL A 45 1.22 5.42 3.99
CA VAL A 45 1.57 6.65 4.72
C VAL A 45 2.90 7.17 4.20
N SER A 46 2.95 8.44 3.82
CA SER A 46 4.15 9.11 3.34
C SER A 46 4.21 10.53 3.87
N TYR A 47 5.42 11.00 4.17
CA TYR A 47 5.65 12.38 4.55
C TYR A 47 5.90 13.23 3.30
N ASP A 48 5.31 14.42 3.24
CA ASP A 48 5.54 15.42 2.20
C ASP A 48 6.34 16.59 2.76
N GLU A 49 7.61 16.67 2.39
CA GLU A 49 8.55 17.70 2.84
C GLU A 49 8.15 19.12 2.42
N LYS A 50 7.34 19.26 1.35
CA LYS A 50 6.96 20.59 0.84
C LYS A 50 5.87 21.23 1.68
N THR A 51 4.94 20.41 2.14
CA THR A 51 3.81 20.87 2.94
C THR A 51 4.08 20.70 4.43
N ASP A 52 5.07 19.89 4.81
CA ASP A 52 5.32 19.46 6.19
C ASP A 52 4.13 18.70 6.79
N HIS A 53 3.49 17.86 5.97
CA HIS A 53 2.33 17.06 6.39
C HIS A 53 2.52 15.58 6.07
N TRP A 54 1.81 14.75 6.84
CA TRP A 54 1.71 13.33 6.64
C TRP A 54 0.51 12.98 5.79
N PHE A 55 0.73 12.29 4.68
CA PHE A 55 -0.32 11.88 3.76
C PHE A 55 -0.65 10.40 3.94
N ALA A 56 -1.92 10.10 4.15
CA ALA A 56 -2.43 8.73 4.17
C ALA A 56 -3.37 8.47 2.99
N ARG A 57 -3.15 7.33 2.32
CA ARG A 57 -4.00 6.88 1.21
C ARG A 57 -4.33 5.40 1.31
N LEU A 58 -5.53 5.01 0.92
CA LEU A 58 -5.95 3.61 0.71
C LEU A 58 -6.84 3.52 -0.53
N MET A 59 -6.50 2.58 -1.41
CA MET A 59 -7.30 2.26 -2.60
C MET A 59 -7.99 0.90 -2.41
N PHE A 60 -9.28 0.86 -2.71
CA PHE A 60 -10.14 -0.32 -2.66
C PHE A 60 -11.01 -0.36 -3.91
N HIS A 61 -10.99 -1.47 -4.66
CA HIS A 61 -11.68 -1.60 -5.96
C HIS A 61 -11.44 -0.42 -6.92
N GLY A 62 -10.19 0.05 -7.02
CA GLY A 62 -9.83 1.14 -7.92
C GLY A 62 -10.27 2.54 -7.49
N ARG A 63 -10.86 2.69 -6.29
CA ARG A 63 -11.25 4.00 -5.73
C ARG A 63 -10.48 4.30 -4.46
N TYR A 64 -10.16 5.58 -4.25
CA TYR A 64 -9.57 6.03 -3.00
C TYR A 64 -10.66 6.11 -1.92
N VAL A 65 -10.52 5.27 -0.90
CA VAL A 65 -11.40 5.27 0.29
C VAL A 65 -10.80 6.10 1.43
N LEU A 66 -9.49 6.33 1.37
CA LEU A 66 -8.75 7.27 2.21
C LEU A 66 -7.81 8.05 1.30
N MET A 67 -7.87 9.37 1.39
CA MET A 67 -6.95 10.30 0.71
C MET A 67 -6.95 11.64 1.45
N LYS A 68 -6.15 11.74 2.51
CA LYS A 68 -6.10 12.91 3.40
C LYS A 68 -4.67 13.18 3.88
N SER A 69 -4.38 14.46 4.11
CA SER A 69 -3.20 14.93 4.84
C SER A 69 -3.52 15.12 6.33
N PHE A 70 -2.51 14.99 7.16
CA PHE A 70 -2.54 15.10 8.61
C PHE A 70 -1.29 15.83 9.08
N ASP A 71 -1.35 16.44 10.26
CA ASP A 71 -0.23 17.21 10.81
C ASP A 71 0.79 16.26 11.46
N THR A 72 0.31 15.14 12.02
CA THR A 72 1.16 14.18 12.75
C THR A 72 1.23 12.82 12.07
N PHE A 73 2.32 12.10 12.33
CA PHE A 73 2.49 10.74 11.83
C PHE A 73 1.45 9.80 12.42
N GLU A 74 1.20 9.93 13.73
CA GLU A 74 0.26 9.10 14.48
C GLU A 74 -1.14 9.19 13.88
N GLU A 75 -1.63 10.39 13.59
CA GLU A 75 -2.95 10.60 12.97
C GLU A 75 -3.05 9.94 11.59
N ALA A 76 -2.04 10.10 10.74
CA ALA A 76 -2.01 9.47 9.42
C ALA A 76 -2.03 7.94 9.53
N VAL A 77 -1.31 7.39 10.50
CA VAL A 77 -1.26 5.95 10.79
C VAL A 77 -2.59 5.45 11.34
N GLU A 78 -3.22 6.17 12.25
CA GLU A 78 -4.53 5.84 12.80
C GLU A 78 -5.61 5.86 11.73
N ALA A 79 -5.64 6.91 10.90
CA ALA A 79 -6.56 7.02 9.77
C ALA A 79 -6.37 5.87 8.78
N ARG A 80 -5.11 5.50 8.50
CA ARG A 80 -4.79 4.35 7.65
C ARG A 80 -5.29 3.05 8.28
N GLN A 81 -5.06 2.82 9.56
CA GLN A 81 -5.51 1.62 10.27
C GLN A 81 -7.03 1.53 10.39
N ALA A 82 -7.71 2.65 10.59
CA ALA A 82 -9.17 2.73 10.60
C ALA A 82 -9.73 2.31 9.22
N ALA A 83 -9.17 2.83 8.14
CA ALA A 83 -9.57 2.44 6.79
C ALA A 83 -9.26 0.94 6.50
N GLU A 84 -8.13 0.41 6.98
CA GLU A 84 -7.83 -1.01 6.83
C GLU A 84 -8.82 -1.92 7.59
N ARG A 85 -9.24 -1.52 8.79
CA ARG A 85 -10.27 -2.23 9.56
C ARG A 85 -11.60 -2.23 8.81
N GLN A 86 -12.00 -1.08 8.28
CA GLN A 86 -13.29 -0.90 7.60
C GLN A 86 -13.36 -1.64 6.26
N TYR A 87 -12.30 -1.56 5.44
CA TYR A 87 -12.35 -2.04 4.05
C TYR A 87 -11.66 -3.39 3.82
N LEU A 88 -10.60 -3.70 4.58
CA LEU A 88 -9.87 -4.98 4.44
C LEU A 88 -10.26 -6.01 5.49
N GLY A 89 -10.99 -5.62 6.54
CA GLY A 89 -11.29 -6.50 7.69
C GLY A 89 -10.03 -6.92 8.46
N LYS A 90 -8.92 -6.19 8.32
CA LYS A 90 -7.69 -6.48 9.07
C LYS A 90 -7.88 -6.03 10.52
N THR A 91 -8.10 -6.97 11.42
CA THR A 91 -7.91 -6.75 12.85
C THR A 91 -6.41 -6.81 13.15
N LYS A 92 -5.90 -5.94 14.05
CA LYS A 92 -4.52 -6.05 14.49
C LYS A 92 -4.36 -7.40 15.18
N SER A 93 -3.73 -8.37 14.53
CA SER A 93 -3.20 -9.53 15.22
C SER A 93 -2.01 -9.03 16.04
N THR A 94 -2.25 -8.64 17.27
CA THR A 94 -1.23 -8.24 18.23
C THR A 94 -0.32 -9.45 18.44
N LYS A 95 0.78 -9.56 17.68
CA LYS A 95 1.87 -10.47 18.02
C LYS A 95 2.57 -9.85 19.23
N GLN A 96 2.00 -10.08 20.41
CA GLN A 96 2.69 -9.81 21.67
C GLN A 96 3.99 -10.62 21.64
N LYS A 97 5.11 -9.91 21.59
CA LYS A 97 6.42 -10.52 21.80
C LYS A 97 6.48 -10.88 23.28
N THR A 98 6.33 -12.15 23.60
CA THR A 98 6.66 -12.69 24.91
C THR A 98 8.18 -12.68 25.05
N ASN A 99 8.66 -12.02 26.11
CA ASN A 99 10.06 -12.11 26.58
C ASN A 99 10.41 -13.52 27.01
#